data_AF-A0A9P4G9E7-F1
#
_entry.id   AF-A0A9P4G9E7-F1
#
_cell.length_a   1.000
_cell.length_b   1.000
_cell.length_c   1.000
_cell.angle_alpha   90.00
_cell.angle_beta   90.00
_cell.angle_gamma   90.00
#
_symmetry.space_group_name_H-M   'P 1'
#
loop_
_entity.id
_entity.type
_entity.pdbx_description
1 polymer ?
#
loop_
_entity_poly.entity_id
_entity_poly.type
_entity_poly.pdbx_seq_one_letter_code
_entity_poly.pdbx_strand_id
1 'polypeptide(L)'
;MAVTELALLHLSSSLTVENDDLRSKLAHAKNVMQEFTKRTFYYLQQIEDPSYVYIVGEWDSLDQHMHDFIPGKANQAVLESLKDIVSVNWLLHIDAPHAELSMPKTDTEKAKAHSGELVWSIVRHFIKEGEKDGFQQTYGVNKHFLQEYVTEGIIGGGWRVDKDDVKEEFVLICPWTRVEQHSQFAETEGFARYGKIREYITGAEIKHFRLLDL
;
A
#
# COMPACT_ATOMS: atom_id res chain seq x y z
N MET A 1 11.92 -14.00 -4.85
CA MET A 1 11.28 -13.02 -5.76
C MET A 1 11.11 -11.76 -4.97
N ALA A 2 11.27 -10.60 -5.60
CA ALA A 2 10.99 -9.33 -4.93
C ALA A 2 9.52 -9.28 -4.49
N VAL A 3 9.27 -8.71 -3.32
CA VAL A 3 7.93 -8.56 -2.73
C VAL A 3 7.75 -7.12 -2.29
N THR A 4 6.52 -6.63 -2.36
CA THR A 4 6.16 -5.34 -1.76
C THR A 4 5.57 -5.60 -0.37
N GLU A 5 6.13 -4.96 0.64
CA GLU A 5 5.57 -4.82 1.98
C GLU A 5 4.50 -3.72 1.99
N LEU A 6 3.40 -4.00 2.67
CA LEU A 6 2.46 -3.02 3.17
C LEU A 6 2.37 -3.18 4.69
N ALA A 7 2.82 -2.16 5.44
CA ALA A 7 2.67 -2.12 6.88
C ALA A 7 1.81 -0.94 7.29
N LEU A 8 0.74 -1.21 8.04
CA LEU A 8 -0.10 -0.18 8.61
C LEU A 8 0.37 0.17 10.03
N LEU A 9 0.82 1.39 10.20
CA LEU A 9 1.17 1.97 11.48
C LEU A 9 0.00 2.80 12.02
N HIS A 10 -0.22 2.70 13.33
CA HIS A 10 -1.11 3.58 14.07
C HIS A 10 -0.29 4.49 14.97
N LEU A 11 -0.47 5.81 14.81
CA LEU A 11 0.16 6.83 15.63
C LEU A 11 -0.50 6.87 17.01
N SER A 12 0.29 7.10 18.06
CA SER A 12 -0.27 7.38 19.38
C SER A 12 -1.22 8.59 19.34
N SER A 13 -2.26 8.59 20.17
CA SER A 13 -3.37 9.56 20.08
C SER A 13 -2.99 11.03 20.27
N SER A 14 -1.78 11.32 20.76
CA SER A 14 -1.25 12.68 20.93
C SER A 14 -0.41 13.17 19.75
N LEU A 15 -0.19 12.34 18.72
CA LEU A 15 0.71 12.66 17.61
C LEU A 15 -0.03 12.83 16.28
N THR A 16 0.52 13.69 15.44
CA THR A 16 0.15 13.84 14.04
C THR A 16 1.41 13.78 13.19
N VAL A 17 1.28 13.54 11.88
CA VAL A 17 2.40 13.50 10.93
C VAL A 17 3.14 14.83 10.76
N GLU A 18 2.66 15.91 11.39
CA GLU A 18 3.31 17.23 11.44
C GLU A 18 4.26 17.36 12.64
N ASN A 19 4.29 16.38 13.55
CA ASN A 19 5.20 16.40 14.69
C ASN A 19 6.65 16.15 14.24
N ASP A 20 7.54 17.12 14.50
CA ASP A 20 8.93 17.08 14.03
C ASP A 20 9.73 15.86 14.52
N ASP A 21 9.54 15.45 15.79
CA ASP A 21 10.24 14.28 16.36
C ASP A 21 9.77 12.98 15.69
N LEU A 22 8.46 12.81 15.50
CA LEU A 22 7.90 11.70 14.74
C LEU A 22 8.46 11.68 13.31
N ARG A 23 8.39 12.82 12.60
CA ARG A 23 8.88 12.93 11.22
C ARG A 23 10.36 12.57 11.12
N SER A 24 11.19 13.07 12.03
CA SER A 24 12.63 12.76 12.08
C SER A 24 12.88 11.27 12.29
N LYS A 25 12.14 10.62 13.19
CA LYS A 25 12.26 9.18 13.45
C LYS A 25 11.76 8.33 12.28
N LEU A 26 10.66 8.71 11.63
CA LEU A 26 10.16 8.01 10.43
C LEU A 26 11.13 8.18 9.24
N ALA A 27 11.71 9.37 9.05
CA ALA A 27 12.74 9.61 8.05
C ALA A 27 14.00 8.77 8.33
N HIS A 28 14.41 8.65 9.61
CA HIS A 28 15.51 7.77 9.99
C HIS A 28 15.19 6.30 9.70
N ALA A 29 14.00 5.82 10.07
CA ALA A 29 13.54 4.46 9.77
C ALA A 29 13.55 4.16 8.27
N LYS A 30 13.03 5.09 7.46
CA LYS A 30 13.09 5.04 5.99
C LYS A 30 14.52 4.90 5.50
N ASN A 31 15.44 5.74 5.98
CA ASN A 31 16.84 5.69 5.59
C ASN A 31 17.49 4.35 5.95
N VAL A 32 17.23 3.80 7.14
CA VAL A 32 17.74 2.47 7.53
C VAL A 32 17.26 1.36 6.58
N MET A 33 15.97 1.35 6.22
CA MET A 33 15.41 0.38 5.26
C MET A 33 16.01 0.54 3.86
N GLN A 34 16.11 1.77 3.36
CA GLN A 34 16.67 2.04 2.03
C GLN A 34 18.18 1.79 1.96
N GLU A 35 18.93 2.06 3.03
CA GLU A 35 20.36 1.77 3.09
C GLU A 35 20.63 0.27 3.10
N PHE A 36 19.77 -0.52 3.75
CA PHE A 36 19.87 -1.97 3.78
C PHE A 36 19.54 -2.60 2.42
N THR A 37 18.42 -2.20 1.81
CA THR A 37 17.91 -2.82 0.57
C THR A 37 18.43 -2.19 -0.72
N LYS A 38 18.88 -0.93 -0.66
CA LYS A 38 19.10 -0.05 -1.83
C LYS A 38 17.84 0.15 -2.69
N ARG A 39 16.65 -0.04 -2.12
CA ARG A 39 15.34 0.17 -2.76
C ARG A 39 14.63 1.38 -2.17
N THR A 40 13.58 1.84 -2.84
CA THR A 40 12.77 2.99 -2.40
C THR A 40 11.71 2.56 -1.41
N PHE A 41 11.51 3.33 -0.35
CA PHE A 41 10.41 3.15 0.61
C PHE A 41 9.54 4.40 0.63
N TYR A 42 8.23 4.20 0.68
CA TYR A 42 7.25 5.28 0.74
C TYR A 42 6.50 5.26 2.05
N TYR A 43 6.21 6.44 2.58
CA TYR A 43 5.30 6.63 3.70
C TYR A 43 4.07 7.34 3.18
N LEU A 44 2.89 6.77 3.44
CA LEU A 44 1.62 7.33 2.99
C LEU A 44 0.72 7.57 4.20
N GLN A 45 0.06 8.72 4.29
CA GLN A 45 -0.93 8.96 5.34
C GLN A 45 -2.34 8.67 4.85
N GLN A 46 -3.12 7.95 5.66
CA GLN A 46 -4.52 7.68 5.35
C GLN A 46 -5.36 8.96 5.41
N ILE A 47 -6.23 9.14 4.41
CA ILE A 47 -7.10 10.31 4.29
C ILE A 47 -8.31 10.18 5.21
N GLU A 48 -8.91 8.98 5.29
CA GLU A 48 -10.11 8.75 6.11
C GLU A 48 -9.83 8.79 7.62
N ASP A 49 -8.62 8.44 8.03
CA ASP A 49 -8.18 8.53 9.42
C ASP A 49 -6.68 8.87 9.48
N PRO A 50 -6.34 10.16 9.66
CA PRO A 50 -4.96 10.65 9.65
C PRO A 50 -4.05 10.09 10.75
N SER A 51 -4.59 9.33 11.71
CA SER A 51 -3.79 8.60 12.73
C SER A 51 -3.09 7.36 12.16
N TYR A 52 -3.39 6.98 10.92
CA TYR A 52 -2.79 5.84 10.25
C TYR A 52 -1.79 6.25 9.17
N VAL A 53 -0.65 5.57 9.17
CA VAL A 53 0.43 5.75 8.20
C VAL A 53 0.84 4.39 7.63
N TYR A 54 0.89 4.29 6.32
CA TYR A 54 1.36 3.11 5.60
C TYR A 54 2.84 3.24 5.29
N ILE A 55 3.57 2.14 5.45
CA ILE A 55 4.85 1.92 4.78
C ILE A 55 4.56 1.08 3.53
N VAL A 56 5.08 1.53 2.39
CA VAL A 56 5.15 0.74 1.15
C VAL A 56 6.62 0.55 0.80
N GLY A 57 7.11 -0.68 1.00
CA GLY A 57 8.52 -1.03 0.89
C GLY A 57 8.74 -2.17 -0.09
N GLU A 58 9.89 -2.22 -0.75
CA GLU A 58 10.24 -3.34 -1.62
C GLU A 58 11.44 -4.10 -1.05
N TRP A 59 11.31 -5.42 -1.01
CA TRP A 59 12.32 -6.34 -0.50
C TRP A 59 12.74 -7.31 -1.60
N ASP A 60 14.00 -7.76 -1.60
CA ASP A 60 14.47 -8.78 -2.56
C ASP A 60 13.74 -10.12 -2.37
N SER A 61 13.30 -10.40 -1.14
CA SER A 61 12.47 -11.54 -0.78
C SER A 61 11.83 -11.37 0.59
N LEU A 62 10.79 -12.16 0.86
CA LEU A 62 10.21 -12.30 2.20
C LEU A 62 11.26 -12.71 3.24
N ASP A 63 12.19 -13.59 2.87
CA ASP A 63 13.24 -14.08 3.76
C ASP A 63 14.21 -12.95 4.19
N GLN A 64 14.62 -12.12 3.24
CA GLN A 64 15.45 -10.94 3.51
C GLN A 64 14.77 -9.99 4.49
N HIS A 65 13.47 -9.73 4.33
CA HIS A 65 12.77 -8.89 5.28
C HIS A 65 12.67 -9.57 6.66
N MET A 66 12.09 -10.77 6.69
CA MET A 66 11.66 -11.41 7.93
C MET A 66 12.82 -11.93 8.78
N HIS A 67 13.88 -12.44 8.15
CA HIS A 67 14.96 -13.13 8.86
C HIS A 67 16.28 -12.36 8.86
N ASP A 68 16.52 -11.45 7.92
CA ASP A 68 17.74 -10.63 7.92
C ASP A 68 17.49 -9.23 8.51
N PHE A 69 16.51 -8.50 7.97
CA PHE A 69 16.28 -7.11 8.35
C PHE A 69 15.60 -6.97 9.72
N ILE A 70 14.44 -7.62 9.92
CA ILE A 70 13.65 -7.50 11.15
C ILE A 70 14.49 -7.75 12.41
N PRO A 71 15.23 -8.86 12.56
CA PRO A 71 16.05 -9.11 13.74
C PRO A 71 17.36 -8.31 13.75
N GLY A 72 17.69 -7.60 12.68
CA GLY A 72 18.92 -6.84 12.53
C GLY A 72 19.04 -5.68 13.53
N LYS A 73 20.26 -5.46 14.04
CA LYS A 73 20.54 -4.45 15.08
C LYS A 73 20.06 -3.04 14.72
N ALA A 74 20.20 -2.64 13.45
CA ALA A 74 19.77 -1.33 12.99
C ALA A 74 18.25 -1.16 13.07
N ASN A 75 17.48 -2.16 12.62
CA ASN A 75 16.02 -2.14 12.73
C ASN A 75 15.56 -2.21 14.19
N GLN A 76 16.21 -3.02 15.03
CA GLN A 76 15.88 -3.09 16.47
C GLN A 76 16.06 -1.74 17.18
N ALA A 77 17.09 -0.96 16.82
CA ALA A 77 17.25 0.40 17.33
C ALA A 77 16.15 1.35 16.85
N VAL A 78 15.70 1.21 15.60
CA VAL A 78 14.55 1.96 15.05
C VAL A 78 13.27 1.62 15.81
N LEU A 79 12.95 0.32 15.97
CA LEU A 79 11.77 -0.14 16.71
C LEU A 79 11.77 0.37 18.15
N GLU A 80 12.90 0.29 18.85
CA GLU A 80 13.03 0.82 20.21
C GLU A 80 12.78 2.33 20.27
N SER A 81 13.24 3.08 19.27
CA SER A 81 13.02 4.53 19.20
C SER A 81 11.56 4.92 18.92
N LEU A 82 10.78 4.00 18.34
CA LEU A 82 9.42 4.20 17.84
C LEU A 82 8.34 3.57 18.75
N LYS A 83 8.72 2.70 19.70
CA LYS A 83 7.81 1.82 20.46
C LYS A 83 6.65 2.50 21.20
N ASP A 84 6.84 3.74 21.66
CA ASP A 84 5.83 4.47 22.44
C ASP A 84 5.04 5.48 21.59
N ILE A 85 5.40 5.64 20.31
CA ILE A 85 4.84 6.67 19.41
C ILE A 85 4.06 6.09 18.23
N VAL A 86 4.42 4.89 17.79
CA VAL A 86 3.72 4.16 16.73
C VAL A 86 3.57 2.69 17.13
N SER A 87 2.48 2.08 16.68
CA SER A 87 2.24 0.65 16.79
C SER A 87 2.02 0.08 15.39
N VAL A 88 2.53 -1.13 15.13
CA VAL A 88 2.23 -1.84 13.88
C VAL A 88 0.86 -2.50 14.07
N ASN A 89 -0.14 -2.04 13.33
CA ASN A 89 -1.48 -2.60 13.35
C ASN A 89 -1.51 -3.93 12.58
N TRP A 90 -0.94 -3.92 11.37
CA TRP A 90 -0.70 -5.13 10.58
C TRP A 90 0.43 -4.91 9.59
N LEU A 91 0.99 -6.01 9.10
CA LEU A 91 2.04 -6.06 8.10
C LEU A 91 1.73 -7.23 7.16
N LEU A 92 1.80 -6.98 5.85
CA LEU A 92 1.62 -8.01 4.83
C LEU A 92 2.57 -7.81 3.65
N HIS A 93 2.74 -8.85 2.85
CA HIS A 93 3.54 -8.81 1.62
C HIS A 93 2.75 -9.27 0.42
N ILE A 94 2.95 -8.62 -0.72
CA ILE A 94 2.37 -9.02 -2.01
C ILE A 94 3.43 -9.36 -3.05
N ASP A 95 3.10 -10.27 -3.96
CA ASP A 95 3.92 -10.69 -5.11
C ASP A 95 3.89 -9.68 -6.28
N ALA A 96 4.03 -8.39 -5.96
CA ALA A 96 4.16 -7.33 -6.96
C ALA A 96 5.40 -6.49 -6.65
N PRO A 97 6.32 -6.27 -7.61
CA PRO A 97 7.40 -5.30 -7.45
C PRO A 97 6.88 -3.87 -7.61
N HIS A 98 7.59 -2.87 -7.05
CA HIS A 98 7.28 -1.45 -7.20
C HIS A 98 7.19 -1.01 -8.66
N ALA A 99 7.92 -1.66 -9.56
CA ALA A 99 7.86 -1.39 -11.00
C ALA A 99 6.46 -1.63 -11.59
N GLU A 100 5.69 -2.56 -11.04
CA GLU A 100 4.33 -2.90 -11.45
C GLU A 100 3.25 -2.14 -10.65
N LEU A 101 3.66 -1.39 -9.62
CA LEU A 101 2.76 -0.58 -8.81
C LEU A 101 2.69 0.86 -9.32
N SER A 102 1.64 1.55 -8.89
CA SER A 102 1.31 2.93 -9.23
C SER A 102 2.08 3.98 -8.42
N MET A 103 3.14 3.56 -7.71
CA MET A 103 3.96 4.44 -6.88
C MET A 103 4.69 5.50 -7.73
N PRO A 104 4.92 6.71 -7.21
CA PRO A 104 5.53 7.79 -7.98
C PRO A 104 6.99 7.47 -8.27
N LYS A 105 7.38 7.55 -9.55
CA LYS A 105 8.71 7.15 -10.06
C LYS A 105 9.56 8.36 -10.43
N THR A 106 8.93 9.44 -10.84
CA THR A 106 9.58 10.68 -11.27
C THR A 106 9.39 11.80 -10.24
N ASP A 107 10.29 12.79 -10.27
CA ASP A 107 10.19 13.96 -9.39
C ASP A 107 8.92 14.78 -9.67
N THR A 108 8.45 14.80 -10.92
CA THR A 108 7.18 15.42 -11.30
C THR A 108 5.98 14.74 -10.64
N GLU A 109 5.93 13.40 -10.63
CA GLU A 109 4.86 12.66 -9.96
C GLU A 109 4.92 12.82 -8.44
N LYS A 110 6.12 12.83 -7.85
CA LYS A 110 6.30 13.12 -6.42
C LYS A 110 5.83 14.54 -6.08
N ALA A 111 6.15 15.54 -6.90
CA ALA A 111 5.70 16.90 -6.70
C ALA A 111 4.16 17.02 -6.71
N LYS A 112 3.49 16.36 -7.69
CA LYS A 112 2.01 16.26 -7.72
C LYS A 112 1.45 15.57 -6.47
N ALA A 113 2.11 14.52 -6.00
CA ALA A 113 1.68 13.79 -4.82
C ALA A 113 1.77 14.65 -3.54
N HIS A 114 2.87 15.39 -3.39
CA HIS A 114 3.07 16.30 -2.27
C HIS A 114 2.15 17.53 -2.32
N SER A 115 1.75 17.99 -3.51
CA SER A 115 0.73 19.05 -3.64
C SER A 115 -0.70 18.56 -3.39
N GLY A 116 -0.91 17.25 -3.31
CA GLY A 116 -2.22 16.62 -3.13
C GLY A 116 -3.02 16.45 -4.43
N GLU A 117 -2.40 16.70 -5.59
CA GLU A 117 -2.99 16.47 -6.92
C GLU A 117 -2.91 15.01 -7.38
N LEU A 118 -2.23 14.17 -6.61
CA LEU A 118 -2.14 12.72 -6.79
C LEU A 118 -2.28 12.02 -5.44
N VAL A 119 -3.29 11.15 -5.34
CA VAL A 119 -3.55 10.29 -4.19
C VAL A 119 -3.66 8.84 -4.65
N TRP A 120 -3.59 7.89 -3.74
CA TRP A 120 -3.75 6.46 -4.05
C TRP A 120 -4.87 5.85 -3.23
N SER A 121 -5.61 4.91 -3.80
CA SER A 121 -6.38 3.96 -3.02
C SER A 121 -5.61 2.67 -2.87
N ILE A 122 -5.54 2.11 -1.66
CA ILE A 122 -5.16 0.71 -1.46
C ILE A 122 -6.46 -0.05 -1.17
N VAL A 123 -6.75 -1.03 -2.02
CA VAL A 123 -7.92 -1.89 -1.93
C VAL A 123 -7.49 -3.31 -1.62
N ARG A 124 -7.92 -3.81 -0.46
CA ARG A 124 -7.65 -5.18 -0.02
C ARG A 124 -8.90 -6.02 -0.27
N HIS A 125 -8.82 -6.97 -1.19
CA HIS A 125 -9.90 -7.89 -1.53
C HIS A 125 -9.71 -9.19 -0.75
N PHE A 126 -10.67 -9.53 0.11
CA PHE A 126 -10.65 -10.78 0.87
C PHE A 126 -11.40 -11.85 0.09
N ILE A 127 -10.69 -12.82 -0.47
CA ILE A 127 -11.25 -13.78 -1.41
C ILE A 127 -11.99 -14.89 -0.65
N LYS A 128 -13.12 -15.34 -1.21
CA LYS A 128 -13.84 -16.51 -0.71
C LYS A 128 -12.98 -17.76 -0.88
N GLU A 129 -13.13 -18.71 0.05
CA GLU A 129 -12.41 -19.98 -0.02
C GLU A 129 -12.71 -20.70 -1.35
N GLY A 130 -11.66 -21.14 -2.05
CA GLY A 130 -11.77 -21.81 -3.36
C GLY A 130 -12.03 -20.91 -4.57
N GLU A 131 -12.24 -19.60 -4.39
CA GLU A 131 -12.66 -18.68 -5.47
C GLU A 131 -11.51 -17.87 -6.09
N LYS A 132 -10.25 -18.18 -5.75
CA LYS A 132 -9.05 -17.48 -6.25
C LYS A 132 -9.02 -17.41 -7.78
N ASP A 133 -9.24 -18.54 -8.45
CA ASP A 133 -9.17 -18.62 -9.90
C ASP A 133 -10.31 -17.83 -10.57
N GLY A 134 -11.52 -17.91 -10.00
CA GLY A 134 -12.68 -17.14 -10.47
C GLY A 134 -12.48 -15.62 -10.33
N PHE A 135 -11.92 -15.20 -9.19
CA PHE A 135 -11.50 -13.81 -8.99
C PHE A 135 -10.45 -13.40 -10.01
N GLN A 136 -9.37 -14.17 -10.15
CA GLN A 136 -8.25 -13.83 -11.04
C GLN A 136 -8.69 -13.71 -12.50
N GLN A 137 -9.52 -14.64 -12.98
CA GLN A 137 -10.07 -14.59 -14.33
C GLN A 137 -10.96 -13.37 -14.52
N THR A 138 -11.89 -13.13 -13.59
CA THR A 138 -12.82 -12.01 -13.68
C THR A 138 -12.10 -10.66 -13.61
N TYR A 139 -11.14 -10.52 -12.69
CA TYR A 139 -10.29 -9.34 -12.59
C TYR A 139 -9.48 -9.15 -13.87
N GLY A 140 -8.80 -10.20 -14.37
CA GLY A 140 -8.00 -10.15 -15.59
C GLY A 140 -8.80 -9.67 -16.82
N VAL A 141 -10.04 -10.15 -16.98
CA VAL A 141 -10.92 -9.74 -18.08
C VAL A 141 -11.43 -8.31 -17.92
N ASN A 142 -11.76 -7.86 -16.70
CA ASN A 142 -12.48 -6.60 -16.50
C ASN A 142 -11.62 -5.44 -15.96
N LYS A 143 -10.36 -5.66 -15.57
CA LYS A 143 -9.49 -4.60 -14.99
C LYS A 143 -9.24 -3.42 -15.93
N HIS A 144 -9.38 -3.62 -17.25
CA HIS A 144 -9.21 -2.57 -18.24
C HIS A 144 -10.22 -1.43 -18.05
N PHE A 145 -11.46 -1.70 -17.62
CA PHE A 145 -12.45 -0.65 -17.34
C PHE A 145 -11.99 0.31 -16.25
N LEU A 146 -11.29 -0.20 -15.24
CA LEU A 146 -10.69 0.63 -14.19
C LEU A 146 -9.45 1.37 -14.72
N GLN A 147 -8.57 0.67 -15.45
CA GLN A 147 -7.37 1.27 -16.03
C GLN A 147 -7.68 2.41 -17.02
N GLU A 148 -8.73 2.29 -17.83
CA GLU A 148 -9.16 3.31 -18.80
C GLU A 148 -9.79 4.53 -18.11
N TYR A 149 -10.34 4.36 -16.90
CA TYR A 149 -10.94 5.45 -16.13
C TYR A 149 -9.91 6.22 -15.29
N VAL A 150 -8.87 5.53 -14.81
CA VAL A 150 -7.74 6.15 -14.12
C VAL A 150 -6.97 7.04 -15.09
N THR A 151 -6.80 8.31 -14.72
CA THR A 151 -6.14 9.33 -15.56
C THR A 151 -4.67 9.52 -15.22
N GLU A 152 -4.22 9.05 -14.07
CA GLU A 152 -2.83 9.17 -13.61
C GLU A 152 -2.16 7.79 -13.63
N GLY A 153 -1.10 7.59 -14.40
CA GLY A 153 -0.31 6.35 -14.35
C GLY A 153 -1.09 5.05 -14.68
N ILE A 154 -0.70 3.95 -14.01
CA ILE A 154 -1.25 2.60 -14.19
C ILE A 154 -1.85 2.06 -12.89
N ILE A 155 -2.79 1.13 -12.97
CA ILE A 155 -3.18 0.33 -11.80
C ILE A 155 -2.21 -0.83 -11.59
N GLY A 156 -1.92 -1.17 -10.34
CA GLY A 156 -0.99 -2.24 -9.98
C GLY A 156 -1.41 -2.97 -8.72
N GLY A 157 -1.10 -4.26 -8.61
CA GLY A 157 -1.53 -5.07 -7.48
C GLY A 157 -0.98 -6.49 -7.53
N GLY A 158 -1.08 -7.19 -6.40
CA GLY A 158 -0.54 -8.53 -6.24
C GLY A 158 -1.29 -9.34 -5.17
N TRP A 159 -1.06 -10.64 -5.22
CA TRP A 159 -1.51 -11.60 -4.22
C TRP A 159 -0.65 -11.52 -2.98
N ARG A 160 -1.30 -11.62 -1.82
CA ARG A 160 -0.61 -11.78 -0.54
C ARG A 160 0.21 -13.08 -0.53
N VAL A 161 1.44 -13.04 -0.02
CA VAL A 161 2.38 -14.18 -0.02
C VAL A 161 2.88 -14.64 1.34
N ASP A 162 2.63 -13.89 2.41
CA ASP A 162 2.93 -14.35 3.76
C ASP A 162 1.86 -15.32 4.28
N LYS A 163 2.33 -16.43 4.84
CA LYS A 163 1.59 -17.71 4.93
C LYS A 163 0.80 -17.89 6.23
N ASP A 164 0.12 -16.85 6.72
CA ASP A 164 -0.78 -17.06 7.86
C ASP A 164 -2.15 -17.56 7.36
N ASP A 165 -2.35 -18.85 7.57
CA ASP A 165 -3.50 -19.72 7.35
C ASP A 165 -4.77 -19.11 6.70
N VAL A 166 -5.02 -19.62 5.48
CA VAL A 166 -6.32 -19.87 4.82
C VAL A 166 -6.97 -18.71 4.04
N LYS A 167 -6.63 -17.44 4.25
CA LYS A 167 -7.33 -16.35 3.55
C LYS A 167 -6.54 -15.77 2.39
N GLU A 168 -6.91 -16.17 1.18
CA GLU A 168 -6.47 -15.55 -0.06
C GLU A 168 -6.86 -14.07 -0.08
N GLU A 169 -5.88 -13.21 -0.36
CA GLU A 169 -6.04 -11.76 -0.35
C GLU A 169 -5.33 -11.16 -1.56
N PHE A 170 -6.05 -10.31 -2.31
CA PHE A 170 -5.49 -9.56 -3.43
C PHE A 170 -5.50 -8.06 -3.10
N VAL A 171 -4.34 -7.43 -3.20
CA VAL A 171 -4.20 -5.99 -2.97
C VAL A 171 -4.06 -5.26 -4.29
N LEU A 172 -4.84 -4.20 -4.45
CA LEU A 172 -4.83 -3.31 -5.60
C LEU A 172 -4.49 -1.88 -5.16
N ILE A 173 -3.53 -1.26 -5.82
CA ILE A 173 -3.12 0.13 -5.60
C ILE A 173 -3.47 0.93 -6.87
N CYS A 174 -4.41 1.86 -6.73
CA CYS A 174 -4.86 2.70 -7.83
C CYS A 174 -4.51 4.17 -7.56
N PRO A 175 -3.89 4.87 -8.53
CA PRO A 175 -3.66 6.30 -8.46
C PRO A 175 -4.93 7.07 -8.87
N TRP A 176 -5.16 8.21 -8.24
CA TRP A 176 -6.31 9.09 -8.47
C TRP A 176 -5.89 10.54 -8.36
N THR A 177 -6.57 11.42 -9.09
CA THR A 177 -6.41 12.88 -8.93
C THR A 177 -6.97 13.38 -7.59
N ARG A 178 -7.98 12.70 -7.05
CA ARG A 178 -8.61 12.93 -5.74
C ARG A 178 -9.55 11.77 -5.39
N VAL A 179 -9.98 11.71 -4.13
CA VAL A 179 -10.92 10.68 -3.62
C VAL A 179 -12.24 10.68 -4.41
N GLU A 180 -12.73 11.85 -4.82
CA GLU A 180 -13.99 11.99 -5.56
C GLU A 180 -13.94 11.33 -6.94
N GLN A 181 -12.78 11.31 -7.60
CA GLN A 181 -12.64 10.61 -8.89
C GLN A 181 -12.87 9.11 -8.70
N HIS A 182 -12.32 8.52 -7.63
CA HIS A 182 -12.57 7.11 -7.33
C HIS A 182 -14.06 6.86 -7.06
N SER A 183 -14.71 7.71 -6.26
CA SER A 183 -16.15 7.61 -6.00
C SER A 183 -16.99 7.66 -7.28
N GLN A 184 -16.63 8.54 -8.22
CA GLN A 184 -17.32 8.68 -9.51
C GLN A 184 -17.16 7.46 -10.42
N PHE A 185 -16.07 6.68 -10.28
CA PHE A 185 -15.93 5.43 -11.02
C PHE A 185 -17.11 4.49 -10.73
N ALA A 186 -17.60 4.44 -9.49
CA ALA A 186 -18.70 3.58 -9.08
C ALA A 186 -20.03 3.85 -9.81
N GLU A 187 -20.17 5.02 -10.43
CA GLU A 187 -21.37 5.45 -11.17
C GLU A 187 -21.31 5.07 -12.66
N THR A 188 -20.20 4.48 -13.12
CA THR A 188 -19.96 4.17 -14.54
C THR A 188 -20.47 2.78 -14.95
N GLU A 189 -20.80 2.61 -16.22
CA GLU A 189 -21.06 1.27 -16.79
C GLU A 189 -19.83 0.36 -16.71
N GLY A 190 -18.62 0.93 -16.84
CA GLY A 190 -17.36 0.20 -16.69
C GLY A 190 -17.22 -0.42 -15.30
N PHE A 191 -17.67 0.27 -14.26
CA PHE A 191 -17.72 -0.28 -12.91
C PHE A 191 -18.73 -1.40 -12.74
N ALA A 192 -19.89 -1.37 -13.42
CA ALA A 192 -20.82 -2.50 -13.39
C ALA A 192 -20.19 -3.79 -13.95
N ARG A 193 -19.25 -3.67 -14.90
CA ARG A 193 -18.46 -4.79 -15.44
C ARG A 193 -17.31 -5.19 -14.51
N TYR A 194 -16.49 -4.22 -14.09
CA TYR A 194 -15.39 -4.43 -13.16
C TYR A 194 -15.85 -5.00 -11.82
N GLY A 195 -16.94 -4.47 -11.27
CA GLY A 195 -17.53 -4.83 -9.98
C GLY A 195 -18.02 -6.27 -9.86
N LYS A 196 -18.05 -7.04 -10.96
CA LYS A 196 -18.31 -8.48 -10.95
C LYS A 196 -17.30 -9.27 -10.11
N ILE A 197 -16.11 -8.71 -9.86
CA ILE A 197 -15.15 -9.31 -8.91
C ILE A 197 -15.75 -9.54 -7.52
N ARG A 198 -16.80 -8.80 -7.15
CA ARG A 198 -17.52 -8.95 -5.87
C ARG A 198 -18.17 -10.31 -5.68
N GLU A 199 -18.43 -11.04 -6.76
CA GLU A 199 -18.97 -12.40 -6.68
C GLU A 199 -18.01 -13.37 -5.97
N TYR A 200 -16.70 -13.07 -5.96
CA TYR A 200 -15.64 -13.95 -5.49
C TYR A 200 -15.02 -13.52 -4.14
N ILE A 201 -15.49 -12.44 -3.53
CA ILE A 201 -14.90 -11.87 -2.30
C ILE A 201 -15.90 -11.92 -1.14
N THR A 202 -15.41 -12.10 0.08
CA THR A 202 -16.21 -11.94 1.31
C THR A 202 -16.36 -10.46 1.68
N GLY A 203 -15.46 -9.61 1.19
CA GLY A 203 -15.49 -8.17 1.40
C GLY A 203 -14.27 -7.49 0.78
N ALA A 204 -14.27 -6.17 0.82
CA ALA A 204 -13.11 -5.36 0.46
C ALA A 204 -12.93 -4.23 1.47
N GLU A 205 -11.68 -3.92 1.79
CA GLU A 205 -11.30 -2.70 2.51
C GLU A 205 -10.73 -1.72 1.49
N ILE A 206 -11.25 -0.49 1.48
CA ILE A 206 -10.81 0.58 0.60
C ILE A 206 -10.41 1.75 1.49
N LYS A 207 -9.17 2.22 1.32
CA LYS A 207 -8.63 3.40 2.00
C LYS A 207 -7.87 4.25 1.01
N HIS A 208 -7.84 5.56 1.23
CA HIS A 208 -7.12 6.51 0.38
C HIS A 208 -5.95 7.13 1.12
N PHE A 209 -4.92 7.49 0.37
CA PHE A 209 -3.65 7.90 0.93
C PHE A 209 -3.00 9.03 0.15
N ARG A 210 -2.33 9.91 0.90
CA ARG A 210 -1.43 10.93 0.36
C ARG A 210 0.01 10.58 0.69
N LEU A 211 0.93 10.91 -0.21
CA LEU A 211 2.36 10.72 0.03
C LEU A 211 2.86 11.69 1.11
N LEU A 212 3.56 11.17 2.11
CA LEU A 212 4.27 11.99 3.08
C LEU A 212 5.64 12.38 2.52
N ASP A 213 5.97 13.65 2.67
CA ASP A 213 7.32 14.17 2.46
C ASP A 213 8.13 13.91 3.73
N LEU A 214 9.10 12.99 3.69
CA LEU A 214 9.94 12.56 4.82
C LEU A 214 11.38 12.31 4.35
#